data_AF-T0JZI1-F1
#
_entry.id   AF-T0JZI1-F1
#
_cell.length_a   1.000
_cell.length_b   1.000
_cell.length_c   1.000
_cell.angle_alpha   90.00
_cell.angle_beta   90.00
_cell.angle_gamma   90.00
#
_symmetry.space_group_name_H-M   'P 1'
#
loop_
_entity.id
_entity.type
_entity.pdbx_description
1 polymer ?
#
loop_
_entity_poly.entity_id
_entity_poly.type
_entity_poly.pdbx_seq_one_letter_code
_entity_poly.pdbx_strand_id
1 'polypeptide(L)'
;MAPQAIKTITKKWHKAEFRVAKAEISALVGHLVDEADPDGSITFNCAEQFMMYCKAAKFHDTARQAQILVTSSPKGQKALDKATVDFTDEMWDPVKSAVAEAGNIVKFSQNPHLARKLLSTHDRLLCEAASRDRVWGIGYSAKHAMS
;
A
#
# COMPACT_ATOMS: atom_id res chain seq x y z
N MET A 1 11.69 -8.32 24.14
CA MET A 1 10.22 -8.14 24.06
C MET A 1 9.68 -8.99 22.94
N ALA A 2 8.68 -9.83 23.19
CA ALA A 2 8.11 -10.71 22.18
C ALA A 2 7.25 -9.90 21.18
N PRO A 3 7.41 -10.09 19.86
CA PRO A 3 6.59 -9.39 18.86
C PRO A 3 5.13 -9.83 19.00
N GLN A 4 4.22 -8.86 19.11
CA GLN A 4 2.79 -9.15 19.16
C GLN A 4 2.23 -9.12 17.73
N ALA A 5 1.73 -10.27 17.25
CA ALA A 5 1.16 -10.39 15.92
C ALA A 5 -0.15 -9.58 15.83
N ILE A 6 -0.09 -8.37 15.28
CA ILE A 6 -1.29 -7.55 15.07
C ILE A 6 -1.93 -7.97 13.76
N LYS A 7 -3.03 -8.72 13.87
CA LYS A 7 -3.79 -9.22 12.72
C LYS A 7 -4.60 -8.16 11.96
N THR A 8 -4.76 -6.93 12.44
CA THR A 8 -5.99 -6.16 12.08
C THR A 8 -5.82 -4.73 11.56
N ILE A 9 -4.78 -3.98 11.90
CA ILE A 9 -4.68 -2.53 11.57
C ILE A 9 -3.57 -2.19 10.56
N THR A 10 -2.45 -2.90 10.64
CA THR A 10 -1.31 -2.75 9.71
C THR A 10 -1.49 -3.53 8.42
N LYS A 11 -2.48 -4.42 8.34
CA LYS A 11 -2.80 -5.13 7.10
C LYS A 11 -3.13 -4.11 6.01
N LYS A 12 -2.44 -4.23 4.88
CA LYS A 12 -2.72 -3.50 3.62
C LYS A 12 -4.19 -3.62 3.18
N TRP A 13 -4.83 -4.71 3.60
CA TRP A 13 -6.21 -5.11 3.31
C TRP A 13 -7.30 -4.47 4.17
N HIS A 14 -6.97 -3.77 5.27
CA HIS A 14 -8.01 -3.15 6.09
C HIS A 14 -8.66 -2.02 5.29
N LYS A 15 -9.98 -2.11 5.06
CA LYS A 15 -10.74 -1.05 4.39
C LYS A 15 -10.51 0.26 5.13
N ALA A 16 -9.94 1.22 4.42
CA ALA A 16 -9.60 2.52 4.93
C ALA A 16 -9.59 3.44 3.73
N GLU A 17 -10.65 4.25 3.61
CA GLU A 17 -10.72 5.22 2.53
C GLU A 17 -9.80 6.39 2.87
N PHE A 18 -9.01 6.81 1.90
CA PHE A 18 -8.16 8.00 2.02
C PHE A 18 -7.86 8.59 0.65
N ARG A 19 -7.53 9.88 0.63
CA ARG A 19 -7.27 10.68 -0.55
C ARG A 19 -5.83 11.14 -0.60
N VAL A 20 -5.16 10.99 -1.75
CA VAL A 20 -3.76 11.39 -1.97
C VAL A 20 -3.69 12.38 -3.13
N ALA A 21 -2.88 13.42 -3.03
CA ALA A 21 -2.71 14.38 -4.12
C ALA A 21 -1.92 13.74 -5.28
N LYS A 22 -2.29 14.02 -6.53
CA LYS A 22 -1.60 13.48 -7.71
C LYS A 22 -0.16 13.98 -7.78
N ALA A 23 0.13 15.19 -7.30
CA ALA A 23 1.48 15.70 -7.14
C ALA A 23 2.34 14.83 -6.18
N GLU A 24 1.78 14.36 -5.06
CA GLU A 24 2.49 13.46 -4.13
C GLU A 24 2.78 12.11 -4.78
N ILE A 25 1.80 11.55 -5.52
CA ILE A 25 2.00 10.31 -6.27
C ILE A 25 3.07 10.51 -7.34
N SER A 26 3.03 11.63 -8.06
CA SER A 26 4.00 11.97 -9.11
C SER A 26 5.42 12.08 -8.54
N ALA A 27 5.58 12.68 -7.36
CA ALA A 27 6.86 12.73 -6.66
C ALA A 27 7.38 11.34 -6.26
N LEU A 28 6.49 10.42 -5.85
CA LEU A 28 6.84 9.05 -5.49
C LEU A 28 7.27 8.19 -6.71
N VAL A 29 6.60 8.36 -7.85
CA VAL A 29 6.87 7.55 -9.05
C VAL A 29 7.94 8.15 -9.97
N GLY A 30 8.20 9.45 -9.84
CA GLY A 30 9.26 10.17 -10.56
C GLY A 30 8.81 10.85 -11.85
N HIS A 31 7.50 10.90 -12.12
CA HIS A 31 6.90 11.53 -13.31
C HIS A 31 5.43 11.87 -13.05
N LEU A 32 4.86 12.70 -13.91
CA LEU A 32 3.44 13.10 -13.80
C LEU A 32 2.52 11.90 -14.05
N VAL A 33 1.58 11.70 -13.12
CA VAL A 33 0.62 10.58 -13.16
C VAL A 33 -0.61 10.92 -14.00
N ASP A 34 -0.97 12.21 -14.07
CA ASP A 34 -2.06 12.74 -14.88
C ASP A 34 -1.66 14.15 -15.33
N GLU A 35 -1.25 14.28 -16.60
CA GLU A 35 -0.82 15.56 -17.15
C GLU A 35 -1.98 16.54 -17.35
N ALA A 36 -3.22 16.04 -17.48
CA ALA A 36 -4.39 16.87 -17.71
C ALA A 36 -4.90 17.52 -16.41
N ASP A 37 -4.67 16.87 -15.27
CA ASP A 37 -5.05 17.35 -13.94
C ASP A 37 -3.97 17.01 -12.89
N PRO A 38 -2.79 17.66 -12.93
CA PRO A 38 -1.66 17.32 -12.07
C PRO A 38 -1.89 17.71 -10.60
N ASP A 39 -2.74 18.71 -10.34
CA ASP A 39 -3.04 19.24 -9.01
C ASP A 39 -4.25 18.55 -8.36
N GLY A 40 -4.89 17.63 -9.08
CA GLY A 40 -5.98 16.83 -8.57
C GLY A 40 -5.54 15.81 -7.53
N SER A 41 -6.43 14.87 -7.26
CA SER A 41 -6.23 13.89 -6.19
C SER A 41 -7.04 12.63 -6.44
N ILE A 42 -6.61 11.53 -5.86
CA ILE A 42 -7.21 10.22 -6.07
C ILE A 42 -7.63 9.64 -4.73
N THR A 43 -8.83 9.06 -4.70
CA THR A 43 -9.36 8.36 -3.53
C THR A 43 -9.11 6.86 -3.67
N PHE A 44 -8.56 6.26 -2.61
CA PHE A 44 -8.28 4.84 -2.52
C PHE A 44 -9.10 4.23 -1.39
N ASN A 45 -9.62 3.02 -1.62
CA ASN A 45 -10.44 2.30 -0.64
C ASN A 45 -9.60 1.54 0.41
N CYS A 46 -8.31 1.33 0.15
CA CYS A 46 -7.35 0.73 1.05
C CYS A 46 -5.91 1.01 0.61
N ALA A 47 -4.96 0.72 1.49
CA ALA A 47 -3.53 0.91 1.21
C ALA A 47 -3.02 -0.02 0.10
N GLU A 48 -3.60 -1.21 -0.07
CA GLU A 48 -3.24 -2.08 -1.20
C GLU A 48 -3.57 -1.39 -2.53
N GLN A 49 -4.79 -0.86 -2.71
CA GLN A 49 -5.20 -0.20 -3.95
C GLN A 49 -4.24 0.93 -4.33
N PHE A 50 -3.83 1.74 -3.35
CA PHE A 50 -2.85 2.80 -3.52
C PHE A 50 -1.50 2.26 -3.99
N MET A 51 -0.95 1.25 -3.31
CA MET A 51 0.34 0.65 -3.70
C MET A 51 0.31 0.06 -5.11
N MET A 52 -0.76 -0.65 -5.49
CA MET A 52 -0.88 -1.24 -6.82
C MET A 52 -1.02 -0.14 -7.89
N TYR A 53 -1.77 0.93 -7.59
CA TYR A 53 -1.90 2.09 -8.49
C TYR A 53 -0.55 2.79 -8.71
N CYS A 54 0.21 3.07 -7.64
CA CYS A 54 1.55 3.66 -7.74
C CYS A 54 2.51 2.76 -8.53
N LYS A 55 2.41 1.44 -8.38
CA LYS A 55 3.22 0.52 -9.19
C LYS A 55 2.85 0.62 -10.67
N ALA A 56 1.57 0.55 -11.02
CA ALA A 56 1.13 0.74 -12.41
C ALA A 56 1.56 2.12 -12.96
N ALA A 57 1.46 3.17 -12.15
CA ALA A 57 1.92 4.51 -12.52
C ALA A 57 3.43 4.55 -12.76
N LYS A 58 4.25 3.88 -11.94
CA LYS A 58 5.71 3.81 -12.10
C LYS A 58 6.14 3.27 -13.46
N PHE A 59 5.34 2.39 -14.06
CA PHE A 59 5.59 1.77 -15.37
C PHE A 59 4.72 2.36 -16.48
N HIS A 60 4.13 3.55 -16.27
CA HIS A 60 3.28 4.24 -17.26
C HIS A 60 2.06 3.42 -17.74
N ASP A 61 1.62 2.41 -16.97
CA ASP A 61 0.50 1.53 -17.31
C ASP A 61 -0.83 2.19 -16.94
N THR A 62 -1.27 3.15 -17.76
CA THR A 62 -2.50 3.93 -17.53
C THR A 62 -3.76 3.06 -17.60
N ALA A 63 -3.76 2.02 -18.44
CA ALA A 63 -4.85 1.06 -18.51
C ALA A 63 -5.02 0.30 -17.19
N ARG A 64 -3.92 -0.15 -16.59
CA ARG A 64 -3.93 -0.84 -15.30
C ARG A 64 -4.28 0.08 -14.14
N GLN A 65 -3.78 1.32 -14.15
CA GLN A 65 -4.18 2.36 -13.20
C GLN A 65 -5.70 2.52 -13.17
N ALA A 66 -6.35 2.69 -14.33
CA ALA A 66 -7.80 2.82 -14.42
C ALA A 66 -8.54 1.59 -13.88
N GLN A 67 -8.09 0.38 -14.24
CA GLN A 67 -8.68 -0.88 -13.76
C GLN A 67 -8.54 -1.05 -12.24
N ILE A 68 -7.40 -0.67 -11.68
CA ILE A 68 -7.15 -0.74 -10.23
C ILE A 68 -8.09 0.20 -9.48
N LEU A 69 -8.31 1.43 -9.97
CA LEU A 69 -9.17 2.41 -9.31
C LEU A 69 -10.63 1.98 -9.25
N VAL A 70 -11.16 1.35 -10.29
CA VAL A 70 -12.55 0.84 -10.29
C VAL A 70 -12.72 -0.48 -9.55
N THR A 71 -11.63 -1.16 -9.19
CA THR A 71 -11.68 -2.45 -8.49
C THR A 71 -11.77 -2.24 -6.97
N SER A 72 -12.89 -2.65 -6.37
CA SER A 72 -13.10 -2.55 -4.92
C SER A 72 -12.50 -3.72 -4.13
N SER A 73 -12.32 -4.88 -4.76
CA SER A 73 -11.81 -6.07 -4.08
C SER A 73 -10.29 -6.05 -4.01
N PRO A 74 -9.68 -6.17 -2.83
CA PRO A 74 -8.23 -6.12 -2.75
C PRO A 74 -7.53 -7.31 -3.44
N LYS A 75 -8.18 -8.49 -3.46
CA LYS A 75 -7.70 -9.64 -4.23
C LYS A 75 -7.64 -9.31 -5.74
N GLY A 76 -8.64 -8.60 -6.26
CA GLY A 76 -8.67 -8.14 -7.65
C GLY A 76 -7.57 -7.12 -7.93
N GLN A 77 -7.38 -6.13 -7.05
CA GLN A 77 -6.30 -5.13 -7.16
C GLN A 77 -4.92 -5.81 -7.24
N LYS A 78 -4.66 -6.82 -6.38
CA LYS A 78 -3.41 -7.58 -6.40
C LYS A 78 -3.25 -8.49 -7.62
N ALA A 79 -4.36 -9.02 -8.16
CA ALA A 79 -4.31 -9.76 -9.42
C ALA A 79 -3.95 -8.83 -10.59
N LEU A 80 -4.46 -7.60 -10.55
CA LEU A 80 -4.16 -6.58 -11.54
C LEU A 80 -2.68 -6.17 -11.48
N ASP A 81 -2.16 -5.89 -10.28
CA ASP A 81 -0.75 -5.55 -10.06
C ASP A 81 0.25 -6.53 -10.68
N LYS A 82 -0.04 -7.83 -10.58
CA LYS A 82 0.81 -8.89 -11.14
C LYS A 82 0.93 -8.85 -12.67
N ALA A 83 0.05 -8.15 -13.35
CA ALA A 83 0.05 -8.04 -14.80
C ALA A 83 0.33 -6.60 -15.27
N THR A 84 0.88 -5.74 -14.38
CA THR A 84 1.45 -4.44 -14.77
C THR A 84 2.47 -4.65 -15.88
N VAL A 85 2.32 -3.93 -17.00
CA VAL A 85 3.26 -4.03 -18.13
C VAL A 85 4.61 -3.41 -17.77
N ASP A 86 5.67 -3.90 -18.41
CA ASP A 86 7.05 -3.42 -18.27
C ASP A 86 7.62 -3.42 -16.84
N PHE A 87 6.94 -4.13 -15.91
CA PHE A 87 7.34 -4.26 -14.53
C PHE A 87 8.72 -4.93 -14.41
N THR A 88 9.61 -4.27 -13.67
CA THR A 88 10.91 -4.82 -13.25
C THR A 88 11.13 -4.54 -11.77
N ASP A 89 11.69 -5.53 -11.05
CA ASP A 89 12.03 -5.34 -9.64
C ASP A 89 13.08 -4.24 -9.50
N GLU A 90 14.01 -4.10 -10.46
CA GLU A 90 15.07 -3.09 -10.47
C GLU A 90 14.52 -1.65 -10.42
N MET A 91 13.40 -1.38 -11.10
CA MET A 91 12.78 -0.05 -11.11
C MET A 91 11.81 0.16 -9.93
N TRP A 92 11.24 -0.92 -9.39
CA TRP A 92 10.25 -0.85 -8.32
C TRP A 92 10.88 -0.86 -6.92
N ASP A 93 11.92 -1.66 -6.72
CA ASP A 93 12.57 -1.88 -5.43
C ASP A 93 13.06 -0.61 -4.74
N PRO A 94 13.64 0.37 -5.46
CA PRO A 94 14.06 1.62 -4.85
C PRO A 94 12.90 2.47 -4.30
N VAL A 95 11.69 2.33 -4.85
CA VAL A 95 10.55 3.23 -4.54
C VAL A 95 9.45 2.56 -3.72
N LYS A 96 9.35 1.22 -3.74
CA LYS A 96 8.23 0.47 -3.13
C LYS A 96 8.02 0.77 -1.64
N SER A 97 9.11 0.98 -0.90
CA SER A 97 9.07 1.30 0.53
C SER A 97 8.52 2.70 0.79
N ALA A 98 8.98 3.71 0.04
CA ALA A 98 8.48 5.07 0.15
C ALA A 98 6.98 5.17 -0.19
N VAL A 99 6.55 4.43 -1.23
CA VAL A 99 5.13 4.31 -1.56
C VAL A 99 4.36 3.66 -0.40
N ALA A 100 4.81 2.53 0.13
CA ALA A 100 4.12 1.86 1.24
C ALA A 100 4.03 2.75 2.50
N GLU A 101 5.08 3.51 2.79
CA GLU A 101 5.12 4.46 3.90
C GLU A 101 4.12 5.60 3.69
N ALA A 102 4.17 6.29 2.55
CA ALA A 102 3.26 7.38 2.22
C ALA A 102 1.79 6.94 2.32
N GLY A 103 1.46 5.77 1.77
CA GLY A 103 0.11 5.22 1.85
C GLY A 103 -0.34 4.95 3.29
N ASN A 104 0.56 4.48 4.16
CA ASN A 104 0.24 4.28 5.58
C ASN A 104 0.09 5.62 6.32
N ILE A 105 0.97 6.59 6.09
CA ILE A 105 0.88 7.92 6.71
C ILE A 105 -0.47 8.58 6.37
N VAL A 106 -0.84 8.59 5.09
CA VAL A 106 -2.11 9.19 4.65
C VAL A 106 -3.31 8.40 5.19
N LYS A 107 -3.27 7.06 5.12
CA LYS A 107 -4.31 6.19 5.69
C LYS A 107 -4.56 6.50 7.16
N PHE A 108 -3.53 6.51 8.00
CA PHE A 108 -3.69 6.70 9.44
C PHE A 108 -4.03 8.15 9.80
N SER A 109 -3.48 9.15 9.08
CA SER A 109 -3.83 10.56 9.32
C SER A 109 -5.30 10.88 9.01
N GLN A 110 -5.86 10.30 7.93
CA GLN A 110 -7.25 10.53 7.53
C GLN A 110 -8.25 9.59 8.20
N ASN A 111 -7.80 8.54 8.89
CA ASN A 111 -8.66 7.61 9.62
C ASN A 111 -8.33 7.61 11.13
N PRO A 112 -8.84 8.58 11.91
CA PRO A 112 -8.48 8.75 13.34
C PRO A 112 -8.75 7.52 14.20
N HIS A 113 -9.78 6.73 13.87
CA HIS A 113 -10.08 5.49 14.57
C HIS A 113 -9.01 4.41 14.36
N LEU A 114 -8.38 4.36 13.17
CA LEU A 114 -7.25 3.49 12.88
C LEU A 114 -5.98 4.01 13.54
N ALA A 115 -5.75 5.33 13.51
CA ALA A 115 -4.63 5.95 14.20
C ALA A 115 -4.64 5.64 15.70
N ARG A 116 -5.79 5.80 16.38
CA ARG A 116 -5.92 5.43 17.80
C ARG A 116 -5.57 3.97 18.06
N LYS A 117 -6.05 3.06 17.19
CA LYS A 117 -5.71 1.64 17.29
C LYS A 117 -4.21 1.40 17.08
N LEU A 118 -3.58 2.09 16.13
CA LEU A 118 -2.12 2.01 15.94
C LEU A 118 -1.36 2.54 17.15
N LEU A 119 -1.69 3.73 17.66
CA LEU A 119 -1.02 4.32 18.82
C LEU A 119 -1.23 3.51 20.11
N SER A 120 -2.36 2.79 20.23
CA SER A 120 -2.59 1.87 21.36
C SER A 120 -1.59 0.70 21.40
N THR A 121 -0.80 0.49 20.35
CA THR A 121 0.27 -0.53 20.36
C THR A 121 1.49 -0.09 21.15
N HIS A 122 1.62 1.20 21.48
CA HIS A 122 2.78 1.78 22.18
C HIS A 122 4.08 1.38 21.44
N ASP A 123 5.17 1.15 22.17
CA ASP A 123 6.51 0.86 21.62
C ASP A 123 6.69 -0.59 21.13
N ARG A 124 5.59 -1.32 20.88
CA ARG A 124 5.66 -2.70 20.39
C ARG A 124 6.11 -2.71 18.93
N LEU A 125 7.07 -3.58 18.62
CA LEU A 125 7.42 -3.91 17.25
C LEU A 125 6.24 -4.63 16.58
N LEU A 126 5.77 -4.06 15.46
CA LEU A 126 4.66 -4.60 14.69
C LEU A 126 5.17 -5.39 13.48
N CYS A 127 4.72 -6.63 13.37
CA CYS A 127 5.12 -7.53 12.30
C CYS A 127 3.90 -8.04 11.53
N GLU A 128 3.93 -8.02 10.19
CA GLU A 128 2.93 -8.69 9.37
C GLU A 128 3.23 -10.19 9.29
N ALA A 129 2.42 -10.99 9.98
CA ALA A 129 2.54 -12.44 10.01
C ALA A 129 1.98 -13.12 8.75
N ALA A 130 2.65 -12.90 7.61
CA ALA A 130 2.33 -13.50 6.33
C ALA A 130 3.35 -14.58 5.96
N SER A 131 2.95 -15.86 6.04
CA SER A 131 3.85 -17.00 5.86
C SER A 131 4.41 -17.17 4.45
N ARG A 132 3.80 -16.54 3.45
CA ARG A 132 4.20 -16.61 2.03
C ARG A 132 4.74 -15.28 1.50
N ASP A 133 4.91 -14.30 2.36
CA ASP A 133 5.39 -12.98 1.99
C ASP A 133 6.65 -12.68 2.82
N ARG A 134 7.79 -12.61 2.13
CA ARG A 134 9.09 -12.24 2.71
C ARG A 134 9.49 -10.81 2.36
N VAL A 135 8.68 -10.12 1.56
CA VAL A 135 8.95 -8.74 1.15
C VAL A 135 8.30 -7.78 2.14
N TRP A 136 7.05 -8.03 2.49
CA TRP A 136 6.26 -7.20 3.41
C TRP A 136 5.91 -7.91 4.71
N GLY A 137 5.99 -9.24 4.72
CA GLY A 137 5.75 -10.07 5.89
C GLY A 137 7.02 -10.68 6.46
N ILE A 138 6.91 -11.21 7.68
CA ILE A 138 8.01 -11.93 8.33
C ILE A 138 8.24 -13.34 7.76
N GLY A 139 7.44 -13.79 6.78
CA GLY A 139 7.54 -15.14 6.20
C GLY A 139 7.12 -16.28 7.13
N TYR A 140 6.49 -15.97 8.26
CA TYR A 140 5.95 -16.95 9.20
C TYR A 140 4.50 -16.64 9.53
N SER A 141 3.74 -17.67 9.89
CA SER A 141 2.40 -17.48 10.47
C SER A 141 2.53 -16.93 11.89
N ALA A 142 1.49 -16.29 12.40
CA ALA A 142 1.50 -15.79 13.77
C ALA A 142 1.76 -16.92 14.79
N LYS A 143 1.24 -18.13 14.52
CA LYS A 143 1.45 -19.30 15.37
C LYS A 143 2.94 -19.70 15.39
N HIS A 144 3.58 -19.78 14.23
CA HIS A 144 5.00 -20.16 14.13
C HIS A 144 5.95 -19.07 14.58
N ALA A 145 5.56 -17.80 14.51
CA ALA A 145 6.40 -16.67 14.94
C ALA A 145 6.41 -16.46 16.47
N MET A 146 5.45 -17.08 17.19
CA MET A 146 5.29 -16.95 18.65
C MET A 146 5.59 -18.25 19.41
N SER A 147 5.97 -19.31 18.70
CA SER A 147 6.45 -20.58 19.27
C SER A 147 7.96 -20.56 19.40
#